data_AF-A0AAU3B1V5-F1
#
_entry.id   AF-A0AAU3B1V5-F1
#
_cell.length_a   1.000
_cell.length_b   1.000
_cell.length_c   1.000
_cell.angle_alpha   90.00
_cell.angle_beta   90.00
_cell.angle_gamma   90.00
#
_symmetry.space_group_name_H-M   'P 1'
#
loop_
_entity.id
_entity.type
_entity.pdbx_description
1 polymer ?
#
loop_
_entity_poly.entity_id
_entity_poly.type
_entity_poly.pdbx_seq_one_letter_code
_entity_poly.pdbx_strand_id
1 'polypeptide(L)'
;MDIALITTLIGAVAGGIVTFGGTWLHTRTSVRTAARLIYAELTRDSTAVAYFRQTGHWAAPTLNRAAWDSQGALLARRRSSATFEAVHRGYAALEIVPFIADDTLSAADRGELLDWTVERLTRAISAIGEVAQVPKVQVRDWTRRLEGAPLAGRTSTHPLLRSGVIPLSLYERLTEEGGLQLTYQGLGWRVTDGELTFIGDRSPPEDVQHIVFEARWGEELDRLPVARATGDEPVGDSAVDETYDGLVATSRFLREVFGREYLLDPRLPVPAVVHYGRKYNNGFWNGSLLVLGDGDDQTFSRFSQCLEVVGAELMKAMIQQTDLVFHGQPGALINSLCDVFGVMVKQYALGQSVEEADWLLGVGLLAPGINGVALRSLKEPGTAYDNDTLGRDPQPATMGQYLQTERNNGGTHINSGIPNRAFYLVAERLGGKAWERAGWIWWDVLTGGELAEETQFVDFARLTVAAALNRYGQGEEHQAVVDAWSSVGLPTDQVH
;
A
#
# COMPACT_ATOMS: atom_id res chain seq x y z
N MET A 1 -30.61 8.71 -45.36
CA MET A 1 -31.47 8.11 -44.32
C MET A 1 -30.90 6.73 -44.05
N ASP A 2 -30.86 6.34 -42.78
CA ASP A 2 -30.43 5.02 -42.27
C ASP A 2 -28.95 4.81 -41.89
N ILE A 3 -28.77 4.70 -40.57
CA ILE A 3 -28.06 3.66 -39.79
C ILE A 3 -26.65 3.29 -40.29
N ALA A 4 -25.62 4.05 -39.87
CA ALA A 4 -24.23 3.61 -39.79
C ALA A 4 -23.31 4.62 -39.04
N LEU A 5 -23.79 5.28 -37.98
CA LEU A 5 -22.96 6.19 -37.18
C LEU A 5 -23.26 6.08 -35.68
N ILE A 6 -23.25 4.84 -35.19
CA ILE A 6 -23.08 4.52 -33.79
C ILE A 6 -21.84 3.65 -33.71
N THR A 7 -20.96 3.98 -32.77
CA THR A 7 -19.70 3.31 -32.39
C THR A 7 -18.45 3.77 -33.13
N THR A 8 -17.46 4.21 -32.34
CA THR A 8 -16.02 4.40 -32.66
C THR A 8 -15.55 5.82 -33.03
N LEU A 9 -15.60 6.75 -32.08
CA LEU A 9 -14.54 7.78 -31.94
C LEU A 9 -14.55 8.42 -30.54
N ILE A 10 -14.39 7.59 -29.50
CA ILE A 10 -13.91 8.01 -28.17
C ILE A 10 -12.84 6.98 -27.79
N GLY A 11 -11.58 7.33 -28.00
CA GLY A 11 -10.45 6.47 -27.61
C GLY A 11 -9.19 6.78 -28.41
N ALA A 12 -8.17 7.32 -27.71
CA ALA A 12 -6.84 7.74 -28.17
C ALA A 12 -6.87 9.04 -29.01
N VAL A 13 -6.12 10.11 -28.71
CA VAL A 13 -4.68 10.18 -28.44
C VAL A 13 -4.40 11.54 -27.82
N ALA A 14 -3.64 11.62 -26.71
CA ALA A 14 -2.81 12.79 -26.40
C ALA A 14 -1.70 12.45 -25.38
N GLY A 15 -0.96 11.38 -25.64
CA GLY A 15 0.42 11.23 -25.19
C GLY A 15 1.29 11.09 -26.44
N GLY A 16 2.18 12.06 -26.67
CA GLY A 16 3.34 11.90 -27.55
C GLY A 16 3.25 12.43 -28.99
N ILE A 17 4.13 13.39 -29.28
CA ILE A 17 4.67 13.79 -30.60
C ILE A 17 3.83 14.77 -31.44
N VAL A 18 4.15 16.08 -31.31
CA VAL A 18 4.24 16.97 -32.48
C VAL A 18 5.54 17.76 -32.37
N THR A 19 6.55 17.28 -33.08
CA THR A 19 7.71 18.07 -33.48
C THR A 19 7.44 18.55 -34.91
N PHE A 20 7.34 19.88 -35.07
CA PHE A 20 7.33 20.69 -36.29
C PHE A 20 6.13 20.66 -37.25
N GLY A 21 5.35 21.75 -37.17
CA GLY A 21 4.42 22.22 -38.20
C GLY A 21 3.82 23.55 -37.75
N GLY A 22 4.57 24.65 -37.91
CA GLY A 22 4.18 25.96 -37.41
C GLY A 22 2.90 26.48 -38.06
N THR A 23 1.86 26.72 -37.25
CA THR A 23 0.92 27.83 -37.48
C THR A 23 0.26 28.25 -36.17
N TRP A 24 0.20 29.56 -36.00
CA TRP A 24 -0.05 30.33 -34.80
C TRP A 24 -1.47 30.15 -34.24
N LEU A 25 -1.62 29.46 -33.11
CA LEU A 25 -2.80 29.50 -32.25
C LEU A 25 -2.33 29.48 -30.78
N HIS A 26 -1.96 30.66 -30.26
CA HIS A 26 -1.76 30.83 -28.82
C HIS A 26 -3.12 30.73 -28.11
N THR A 27 -3.51 29.54 -27.67
CA THR A 27 -4.48 29.43 -26.57
C THR A 27 -3.86 30.11 -25.36
N ARG A 28 -4.37 31.30 -24.99
CA ARG A 28 -3.94 32.01 -23.78
C ARG A 28 -4.29 31.13 -22.57
N THR A 29 -3.29 30.44 -22.02
CA THR A 29 -3.43 29.71 -20.76
C THR A 29 -3.91 30.70 -19.69
N SER A 30 -5.02 30.39 -19.01
CA SER A 30 -5.50 31.26 -17.93
C SER A 30 -4.53 31.21 -16.75
N VAL A 31 -4.45 32.29 -15.96
CA VAL A 31 -3.62 32.32 -14.73
C VAL A 31 -3.98 31.16 -13.79
N ARG A 32 -5.27 30.78 -13.73
CA ARG A 32 -5.74 29.64 -12.94
C ARG A 32 -5.22 28.30 -13.47
N THR A 33 -5.24 28.12 -14.80
CA THR A 33 -4.73 26.90 -15.45
C THR A 33 -3.22 26.78 -15.26
N ALA A 34 -2.49 27.88 -15.47
CA ALA A 34 -1.06 27.97 -15.17
C ALA A 34 -0.76 27.61 -13.71
N ALA A 35 -1.51 28.16 -12.77
CA ALA A 35 -1.35 27.86 -11.34
C ALA A 35 -1.63 26.39 -11.00
N ARG A 36 -2.59 25.72 -11.66
CA ARG A 36 -2.85 24.28 -11.44
C ARG A 36 -1.70 23.40 -11.92
N LEU A 37 -1.10 23.73 -13.06
CA LEU A 37 0.06 23.00 -13.58
C LEU A 37 1.26 23.15 -12.63
N ILE A 38 1.51 24.38 -12.16
CA ILE A 38 2.58 24.67 -11.20
C ILE A 38 2.31 24.01 -9.84
N TYR A 39 1.06 24.00 -9.36
CA TYR A 39 0.68 23.31 -8.11
C TYR A 39 0.94 21.79 -8.21
N ALA A 40 0.56 21.17 -9.33
CA ALA A 40 0.79 19.74 -9.56
C ALA A 40 2.30 19.40 -9.64
N GLU A 41 3.09 20.25 -10.29
CA GLU A 41 4.55 20.09 -10.36
C GLU A 41 5.21 20.27 -9.00
N LEU A 42 4.91 21.35 -8.27
CA LEU A 42 5.45 21.59 -6.92
C LEU A 42 5.10 20.50 -5.93
N THR A 43 3.86 20.01 -5.94
CA THR A 43 3.46 18.91 -5.05
C THR A 43 4.21 17.63 -5.43
N ARG A 44 4.27 17.26 -6.71
CA ARG A 44 5.05 16.10 -7.15
C ARG A 44 6.51 16.19 -6.71
N ASP A 45 7.18 17.30 -6.99
CA ASP A 45 8.61 17.43 -6.73
C ASP A 45 8.91 17.55 -5.21
N SER A 46 7.94 17.97 -4.40
CA SER A 46 8.05 17.95 -2.93
C SER A 46 7.83 16.57 -2.29
N THR A 47 7.51 15.54 -3.08
CA THR A 47 7.18 14.19 -2.57
C THR A 47 8.35 13.55 -1.83
N ALA A 48 9.59 13.73 -2.30
CA ALA A 48 10.78 13.19 -1.63
C ALA A 48 10.93 13.75 -0.19
N VAL A 49 10.62 15.05 -0.01
CA VAL A 49 10.63 15.70 1.32
C VAL A 49 9.50 15.16 2.19
N ALA A 50 8.28 15.04 1.65
CA ALA A 50 7.15 14.48 2.39
C ALA A 50 7.39 13.00 2.78
N TYR A 51 8.01 12.22 1.90
CA TYR A 51 8.38 10.84 2.14
C TYR A 51 9.44 10.73 3.24
N PHE A 52 10.49 11.56 3.19
CA PHE A 52 11.50 11.62 4.23
C PHE A 52 10.90 11.97 5.60
N ARG A 53 10.02 12.97 5.67
CA ARG A 53 9.37 13.37 6.93
C ARG A 53 8.51 12.26 7.52
N GLN A 54 7.97 11.36 6.69
CA GLN A 54 7.15 10.24 7.16
C GLN A 54 7.96 9.00 7.52
N THR A 55 9.08 8.74 6.82
CA THR A 55 9.79 7.45 6.87
C THR A 55 11.20 7.52 7.44
N GLY A 56 11.78 8.72 7.53
CA GLY A 56 13.19 8.93 7.83
C GLY A 56 14.15 8.59 6.69
N HIS A 57 13.65 8.18 5.51
CA HIS A 57 14.45 7.78 4.36
C HIS A 57 14.17 8.68 3.15
N TRP A 58 15.18 8.99 2.36
CA TRP A 58 15.02 9.78 1.14
C TRP A 58 14.61 8.87 -0.02
N ALA A 59 13.49 9.19 -0.67
CA ALA A 59 13.25 8.72 -2.04
C ALA A 59 14.14 9.52 -3.01
N ALA A 60 14.48 8.94 -4.16
CA ALA A 60 15.27 9.61 -5.19
C ALA A 60 14.64 10.99 -5.53
N PRO A 61 15.32 12.12 -5.25
CA PRO A 61 14.73 13.43 -5.48
C PRO A 61 14.63 13.68 -6.99
N THR A 62 13.43 13.93 -7.49
CA THR A 62 13.21 14.34 -8.88
C THR A 62 12.76 15.78 -8.91
N LEU A 63 13.51 16.64 -9.61
CA LEU A 63 13.14 18.04 -9.85
C LEU A 63 12.81 18.24 -11.32
N ASN A 64 11.66 18.85 -11.59
CA ASN A 64 11.24 19.26 -12.91
C ASN A 64 10.63 20.66 -12.83
N ARG A 65 11.11 21.58 -13.66
CA ARG A 65 10.66 22.97 -13.63
C ARG A 65 9.90 23.37 -14.90
N ALA A 66 9.42 22.42 -15.70
CA ALA A 66 8.81 22.70 -16.99
C ALA A 66 7.53 23.56 -16.89
N ALA A 67 6.65 23.28 -15.92
CA ALA A 67 5.45 24.07 -15.69
C ALA A 67 5.80 25.46 -15.15
N TRP A 68 6.72 25.54 -14.20
CA TRP A 68 7.19 26.82 -13.67
C TRP A 68 7.85 27.70 -14.73
N ASP A 69 8.77 27.16 -15.52
CA ASP A 69 9.53 27.92 -16.51
C ASP A 69 8.64 28.38 -17.68
N SER A 70 7.64 27.56 -18.05
CA SER A 70 6.71 27.90 -19.13
C SER A 70 5.56 28.82 -18.70
N GLN A 71 5.11 28.74 -17.44
CA GLN A 71 3.90 29.44 -16.98
C GLN A 71 4.15 30.51 -15.89
N GLY A 72 5.30 30.51 -15.22
CA GLY A 72 5.59 31.37 -14.07
C GLY A 72 5.48 32.87 -14.37
N ALA A 73 5.79 33.29 -15.60
CA ALA A 73 5.65 34.68 -16.03
C ALA A 73 4.19 35.19 -15.99
N LEU A 74 3.19 34.30 -16.08
CA LEU A 74 1.78 34.65 -15.94
C LEU A 74 1.40 34.97 -14.48
N LEU A 75 2.11 34.39 -13.50
CA LEU A 75 1.94 34.71 -12.09
C LEU A 75 2.62 36.04 -11.72
N ALA A 76 3.71 36.39 -12.42
CA ALA A 76 4.40 37.67 -12.25
C ALA A 76 3.59 38.87 -12.76
N ARG A 77 2.67 38.67 -13.71
CA ARG A 77 1.88 39.74 -14.34
C ARG A 77 0.49 39.86 -13.71
N ARG A 78 0.31 40.90 -12.87
CA ARG A 78 -0.88 41.34 -12.09
C ARG A 78 -1.00 40.73 -10.68
N ARG A 79 -1.10 41.61 -9.68
CA ARG A 79 -1.65 41.43 -8.31
C ARG A 79 -1.18 40.23 -7.44
N SER A 80 -0.30 39.35 -7.93
CA SER A 80 0.16 38.14 -7.23
C SER A 80 1.69 38.05 -7.12
N SER A 81 2.40 39.19 -7.01
CA SER A 81 3.87 39.22 -6.83
C SER A 81 4.32 38.34 -5.64
N ALA A 82 3.55 38.36 -4.55
CA ALA A 82 3.82 37.53 -3.37
C ALA A 82 3.69 36.02 -3.67
N THR A 83 2.70 35.61 -4.48
CA THR A 83 2.56 34.22 -4.92
C THR A 83 3.70 33.82 -5.84
N PHE A 84 4.07 34.66 -6.81
CA PHE A 84 5.19 34.40 -7.70
C PHE A 84 6.49 34.19 -6.90
N GLU A 85 6.78 35.07 -5.95
CA GLU A 85 7.96 34.92 -5.09
C GLU A 85 7.89 33.70 -4.18
N ALA A 86 6.72 33.38 -3.62
CA ALA A 86 6.55 32.19 -2.79
C ALA A 86 6.86 30.92 -3.59
N VAL A 87 6.30 30.81 -4.79
CA VAL A 87 6.51 29.68 -5.70
C VAL A 87 7.96 29.60 -6.17
N HIS A 88 8.55 30.72 -6.58
CA HIS A 88 9.96 30.79 -6.96
C HIS A 88 10.88 30.28 -5.84
N ARG A 89 10.64 30.72 -4.61
CA ARG A 89 11.40 30.26 -3.43
C ARG A 89 11.12 28.80 -3.08
N GLY A 90 9.94 28.26 -3.41
CA GLY A 90 9.64 26.83 -3.30
C GLY A 90 10.50 25.98 -4.23
N TYR A 91 10.59 26.33 -5.52
CA TYR A 91 11.47 25.62 -6.45
C TYR A 91 12.95 25.76 -6.10
N ALA A 92 13.38 26.94 -5.65
CA ALA A 92 14.74 27.13 -5.15
C ALA A 92 15.05 26.22 -3.95
N ALA A 93 14.05 25.93 -3.11
CA ALA A 93 14.22 25.01 -2.00
C ALA A 93 14.32 23.54 -2.44
N LEU A 94 13.61 23.15 -3.50
CA LEU A 94 13.70 21.81 -4.08
C LEU A 94 15.08 21.51 -4.67
N GLU A 95 15.79 22.52 -5.18
CA GLU A 95 17.16 22.38 -5.69
C GLU A 95 18.17 21.98 -4.60
N ILE A 96 17.84 22.24 -3.32
CA ILE A 96 18.71 21.91 -2.18
C ILE A 96 18.47 20.48 -1.70
N VAL A 97 17.31 19.87 -2.01
CA VAL A 97 16.91 18.55 -1.51
C VAL A 97 17.95 17.44 -1.79
N PRO A 98 18.56 17.32 -2.98
CA PRO A 98 19.62 16.33 -3.21
C PRO A 98 20.82 16.47 -2.27
N PHE A 99 21.16 17.69 -1.86
CA PHE A 99 22.26 17.96 -0.93
C PHE A 99 21.88 17.66 0.52
N ILE A 100 20.61 17.83 0.89
CA ILE A 100 20.09 17.43 2.21
C ILE A 100 20.01 15.90 2.29
N ALA A 101 19.68 15.25 1.17
CA ALA A 101 19.57 13.81 1.05
C ALA A 101 20.92 13.08 1.04
N ASP A 102 21.99 13.80 0.70
CA ASP A 102 23.36 13.30 0.74
C ASP A 102 23.94 13.37 2.16
N ASP A 103 24.79 12.41 2.51
CA ASP A 103 25.40 12.29 3.85
C ASP A 103 26.61 13.23 4.06
N THR A 104 26.85 14.15 3.12
CA THR A 104 27.98 15.08 3.13
C THR A 104 27.86 16.22 4.14
N LEU A 105 26.64 16.53 4.60
CA LEU A 105 26.37 17.58 5.59
C LEU A 105 26.21 17.03 7.02
N SER A 106 26.50 17.86 8.02
CA SER A 106 26.26 17.48 9.43
C SER A 106 24.76 17.32 9.71
N ALA A 107 24.39 16.48 10.67
CA ALA A 107 22.98 16.26 11.02
C ALA A 107 22.25 17.55 11.44
N ALA A 108 22.96 18.48 12.10
CA ALA A 108 22.40 19.77 12.47
C ALA A 108 22.12 20.65 11.24
N ASP A 109 23.08 20.74 10.31
CA ASP A 109 22.94 21.53 9.08
C ASP A 109 21.84 20.95 8.17
N ARG A 110 21.74 19.61 8.08
CA ARG A 110 20.65 18.93 7.36
C ARG A 110 19.29 19.26 7.95
N GLY A 111 19.17 19.24 9.28
CA GLY A 111 17.94 19.61 9.98
C GLY A 111 17.52 21.04 9.68
N GLU A 112 18.45 21.99 9.78
CA GLU A 112 18.19 23.41 9.51
C GLU A 112 17.76 23.65 8.04
N LEU A 113 18.49 23.07 7.08
CA LEU A 113 18.16 23.18 5.66
C LEU A 113 16.84 22.50 5.31
N LEU A 114 16.51 21.38 5.95
CA LEU A 114 15.25 20.69 5.76
C LEU A 114 14.07 21.50 6.29
N ASP A 115 14.19 22.06 7.50
CA ASP A 115 13.15 22.90 8.10
C ASP A 115 12.92 24.16 7.26
N TRP A 116 14.00 24.79 6.81
CA TRP A 116 13.94 25.90 5.85
C TRP A 116 13.26 25.48 4.55
N THR A 117 13.59 24.30 4.00
CA THR A 117 13.01 23.79 2.75
C THR A 117 11.49 23.56 2.88
N VAL A 118 11.07 22.94 3.98
CA VAL A 118 9.67 22.69 4.31
C VAL A 118 8.89 23.99 4.46
N GLU A 119 9.44 24.99 5.16
CA GLU A 119 8.79 26.30 5.30
C GLU A 119 8.53 26.94 3.93
N ARG A 120 9.51 26.89 3.01
CA ARG A 120 9.38 27.45 1.66
C ARG A 120 8.38 26.68 0.82
N LEU A 121 8.40 25.36 0.86
CA LEU A 121 7.46 24.51 0.13
C LEU A 121 6.03 24.70 0.61
N THR A 122 5.80 24.70 1.93
CA THR A 122 4.47 24.95 2.50
C THR A 122 3.90 26.29 2.05
N ARG A 123 4.72 27.36 2.09
CA ARG A 123 4.31 28.69 1.62
C ARG A 123 4.04 28.71 0.12
N ALA A 124 4.88 28.08 -0.68
CA ALA A 124 4.71 27.99 -2.13
C ALA A 124 3.41 27.26 -2.52
N ILE A 125 3.19 26.08 -1.95
CA ILE A 125 2.05 25.20 -2.23
C ILE A 125 0.75 25.85 -1.75
N SER A 126 0.75 26.50 -0.59
CA SER A 126 -0.40 27.26 -0.10
C SER A 126 -0.75 28.43 -1.03
N ALA A 127 0.24 29.25 -1.37
CA ALA A 127 0.02 30.44 -2.19
C ALA A 127 -0.44 30.09 -3.62
N ILE A 128 0.12 29.04 -4.23
CA ILE A 128 -0.26 28.63 -5.57
C ILE A 128 -1.59 27.86 -5.58
N GLY A 129 -1.89 27.10 -4.53
CA GLY A 129 -3.16 26.41 -4.32
C GLY A 129 -4.34 27.39 -4.28
N GLU A 130 -4.18 28.55 -3.64
CA GLU A 130 -5.19 29.61 -3.63
C GLU A 130 -5.49 30.16 -5.04
N VAL A 131 -4.45 30.45 -5.84
CA VAL A 131 -4.62 30.92 -7.22
C VAL A 131 -5.21 29.85 -8.13
N ALA A 132 -4.83 28.59 -7.92
CA ALA A 132 -5.32 27.42 -8.62
C ALA A 132 -6.77 27.03 -8.22
N GLN A 133 -7.28 27.58 -7.11
CA GLN A 133 -8.55 27.22 -6.47
C GLN A 133 -8.59 25.72 -6.12
N VAL A 134 -7.49 25.21 -5.57
CA VAL A 134 -7.43 23.87 -5.01
C VAL A 134 -8.22 23.85 -3.68
N PRO A 135 -9.00 22.80 -3.38
CA PRO A 135 -9.68 22.67 -2.10
C PRO A 135 -8.72 22.87 -0.92
N LYS A 136 -9.11 23.70 0.06
CA LYS A 136 -8.26 24.02 1.22
C LYS A 136 -7.82 22.79 2.01
N VAL A 137 -8.68 21.77 2.07
CA VAL A 137 -8.38 20.49 2.73
C VAL A 137 -7.20 19.80 2.05
N GLN A 138 -7.21 19.71 0.71
CA GLN A 138 -6.11 19.11 -0.06
C GLN A 138 -4.79 19.85 0.13
N VAL A 139 -4.81 21.19 0.15
CA VAL A 139 -3.62 22.00 0.42
C VAL A 139 -3.11 21.73 1.85
N ARG A 140 -4.00 21.78 2.84
CA ARG A 140 -3.69 21.57 4.26
C ARG A 140 -3.11 20.18 4.53
N ASP A 141 -3.66 19.15 3.89
CA ASP A 141 -3.22 17.78 4.11
C ASP A 141 -1.83 17.56 3.52
N TRP A 142 -1.53 18.17 2.37
CA TRP A 142 -0.19 18.13 1.79
C TRP A 142 0.83 18.89 2.64
N THR A 143 0.50 20.10 3.12
CA THR A 143 1.44 20.89 3.95
C THR A 143 1.72 20.21 5.29
N ARG A 144 0.72 19.56 5.91
CA ARG A 144 0.95 18.74 7.11
C ARG A 144 1.95 17.60 6.88
N ARG A 145 1.94 16.98 5.70
CA ARG A 145 2.91 15.91 5.36
C ARG A 145 4.34 16.45 5.27
N LEU A 146 4.51 17.69 4.82
CA LEU A 146 5.82 18.35 4.78
C LEU A 146 6.28 18.81 6.17
N GLU A 147 5.35 19.28 7.00
CA GLU A 147 5.61 19.82 8.34
C GLU A 147 5.76 18.75 9.43
N GLY A 148 5.37 17.50 9.15
CA GLY A 148 5.53 16.40 10.09
C GLY A 148 6.99 16.24 10.51
N ALA A 149 7.23 16.03 11.81
CA ALA A 149 8.58 15.75 12.28
C ALA A 149 9.09 14.43 11.67
N PRO A 150 10.36 14.34 11.23
CA PRO A 150 10.97 13.05 10.94
C PRO A 150 10.90 12.25 12.23
N LEU A 151 10.41 11.01 12.16
CA LEU A 151 10.36 10.13 13.33
C LEU A 151 11.79 9.82 13.77
N ALA A 152 12.35 10.65 14.65
CA ALA A 152 13.71 10.51 15.15
C ALA A 152 13.79 9.26 16.04
N GLY A 153 14.70 8.33 15.71
CA GLY A 153 15.10 7.26 16.62
C GLY A 153 14.35 5.93 16.52
N ARG A 154 13.51 5.71 15.50
CA ARG A 154 13.02 4.36 15.19
C ARG A 154 13.77 3.81 13.98
N THR A 155 14.49 2.71 14.15
CA THR A 155 14.88 1.81 13.07
C THR A 155 13.66 1.57 12.17
N SER A 156 13.80 1.92 10.89
CA SER A 156 12.95 1.50 9.76
C SER A 156 11.46 1.31 10.08
N THR A 157 10.65 2.36 9.97
CA THR A 157 9.21 2.14 9.75
C THR A 157 8.98 1.93 8.25
N HIS A 158 8.87 0.66 7.85
CA HIS A 158 8.59 0.28 6.47
C HIS A 158 7.33 1.02 5.95
N PRO A 159 7.27 1.58 4.74
CA PRO A 159 6.07 2.30 4.27
C PRO A 159 4.75 1.49 4.20
N LEU A 160 4.79 0.21 4.59
CA LEU A 160 3.63 -0.67 4.82
C LEU A 160 2.83 -0.31 6.09
N LEU A 161 3.45 0.37 7.06
CA LEU A 161 2.91 0.49 8.42
C LEU A 161 1.62 1.33 8.53
N ARG A 162 1.17 1.94 7.42
CA ARG A 162 -0.05 2.76 7.33
C ARG A 162 -0.89 2.52 6.08
N SER A 163 -0.43 1.69 5.13
CA SER A 163 -1.24 1.30 3.96
C SER A 163 -1.99 0.02 4.31
N GLY A 164 -3.25 0.19 4.76
CA GLY A 164 -4.10 -0.93 5.14
C GLY A 164 -4.72 -1.68 3.95
N VAL A 165 -5.59 -2.63 4.27
CA VAL A 165 -6.39 -3.46 3.34
C VAL A 165 -7.12 -2.62 2.29
N ILE A 166 -7.63 -1.46 2.71
CA ILE A 166 -8.31 -0.47 1.86
C ILE A 166 -7.27 0.48 1.26
N PRO A 167 -7.16 0.54 -0.08
CA PRO A 167 -6.26 1.46 -0.76
C PRO A 167 -6.53 2.91 -0.37
N LEU A 168 -5.48 3.73 -0.23
CA LEU A 168 -5.63 5.16 0.08
C LEU A 168 -6.53 5.90 -0.93
N SER A 169 -6.53 5.51 -2.21
CA SER A 169 -7.40 6.09 -3.25
C SER A 169 -8.89 5.76 -3.05
N LEU A 170 -9.21 4.69 -2.32
CA LEU A 170 -10.56 4.36 -1.89
C LEU A 170 -10.90 5.10 -0.59
N TYR A 171 -9.95 5.16 0.35
CA TYR A 171 -10.07 5.93 1.60
C TYR A 171 -10.26 7.44 1.37
N GLU A 172 -9.52 8.04 0.43
CA GLU A 172 -9.64 9.46 0.03
C GLU A 172 -11.02 9.80 -0.56
N ARG A 173 -11.75 8.80 -1.07
CA ARG A 173 -13.14 8.97 -1.50
C ARG A 173 -14.12 8.94 -0.31
N LEU A 174 -13.69 8.53 0.88
CA LEU A 174 -14.55 8.11 1.98
C LEU A 174 -14.41 8.91 3.30
N THR A 175 -13.47 9.85 3.49
CA THR A 175 -13.20 10.39 4.86
C THR A 175 -13.24 11.92 5.11
N GLU A 176 -13.81 12.29 6.28
CA GLU A 176 -13.61 13.50 7.12
C GLU A 176 -13.37 13.07 8.60
N GLU A 177 -12.41 13.72 9.30
CA GLU A 177 -12.09 13.89 10.77
C GLU A 177 -12.35 12.73 11.79
N GLY A 178 -11.58 12.41 12.85
CA GLY A 178 -10.46 12.99 13.63
C GLY A 178 -10.53 12.41 15.07
N GLY A 179 -9.41 11.95 15.67
CA GLY A 179 -9.39 11.16 16.92
C GLY A 179 -8.82 11.84 18.18
N LEU A 180 -9.22 11.30 19.35
CA LEU A 180 -8.86 11.68 20.73
C LEU A 180 -8.47 10.43 21.55
N GLN A 181 -7.73 10.66 22.64
CA GLN A 181 -6.92 9.74 23.47
C GLN A 181 -7.65 9.01 24.63
N LEU A 182 -7.20 7.80 25.07
CA LEU A 182 -7.18 7.23 26.45
C LEU A 182 -6.59 5.77 26.59
N THR A 183 -6.37 5.33 27.85
CA THR A 183 -5.29 4.44 28.38
C THR A 183 -5.75 3.30 29.36
N TYR A 184 -5.20 2.04 29.38
CA TYR A 184 -5.08 1.06 30.54
C TYR A 184 -4.37 -0.35 30.31
N GLN A 185 -3.85 -1.02 31.36
CA GLN A 185 -2.92 -2.20 31.39
C GLN A 185 -3.56 -3.62 31.49
N GLY A 186 -2.93 -4.67 30.92
CA GLY A 186 -3.24 -6.09 31.17
C GLY A 186 -2.09 -7.10 30.87
N LEU A 187 -2.08 -8.29 31.50
CA LEU A 187 -1.21 -9.48 31.31
C LEU A 187 0.34 -9.35 31.34
N GLY A 188 0.89 -8.23 31.78
CA GLY A 188 2.34 -8.05 31.74
C GLY A 188 2.87 -7.84 30.31
N TRP A 189 2.00 -7.79 29.30
CA TRP A 189 2.29 -7.31 27.95
C TRP A 189 1.58 -5.97 27.75
N ARG A 190 2.27 -4.98 27.21
CA ARG A 190 1.70 -3.65 27.01
C ARG A 190 2.09 -3.15 25.64
N VAL A 191 1.11 -2.61 24.93
CA VAL A 191 1.40 -1.76 23.78
C VAL A 191 1.76 -0.37 24.30
N THR A 192 2.95 0.14 24.00
CA THR A 192 3.35 1.52 24.28
C THR A 192 3.94 2.12 23.02
N ASP A 193 3.42 3.29 22.63
CA ASP A 193 3.74 3.96 21.37
C ASP A 193 3.59 3.07 20.12
N GLY A 194 2.63 2.14 20.13
CA GLY A 194 2.36 1.21 19.03
C GLY A 194 3.27 -0.03 18.97
N GLU A 195 4.15 -0.23 19.95
CA GLU A 195 5.04 -1.39 20.08
C GLU A 195 4.64 -2.29 21.25
N LEU A 196 4.75 -3.60 21.07
CA LEU A 196 4.50 -4.58 22.12
C LEU A 196 5.73 -4.71 23.03
N THR A 197 5.54 -4.54 24.34
CA THR A 197 6.59 -4.69 25.36
C THR A 197 6.14 -5.59 26.49
N PHE A 198 7.04 -6.42 27.00
CA PHE A 198 6.81 -7.15 28.24
C PHE A 198 7.23 -6.28 29.44
N ILE A 199 6.36 -6.20 30.45
CA ILE A 199 6.46 -5.31 31.63
C ILE A 199 6.28 -6.09 32.94
N GLY A 200 6.25 -7.42 32.91
CA GLY A 200 6.17 -8.25 34.11
C GLY A 200 7.54 -8.41 34.81
N ASP A 201 7.51 -8.78 36.09
CA ASP A 201 8.71 -8.95 36.92
C ASP A 201 9.50 -10.26 36.63
N ARG A 202 9.12 -11.02 35.59
CA ARG A 202 9.70 -12.32 35.20
C ARG A 202 9.87 -12.41 33.67
N SER A 203 10.43 -13.48 33.13
CA SER A 203 10.40 -13.69 31.67
C SER A 203 8.96 -13.85 31.15
N PRO A 204 8.68 -13.47 29.90
CA PRO A 204 7.36 -13.68 29.31
C PRO A 204 6.98 -15.17 29.30
N PRO A 205 5.68 -15.51 29.46
CA PRO A 205 5.24 -16.90 29.35
C PRO A 205 5.49 -17.43 27.94
N GLU A 206 6.23 -18.54 27.81
CA GLU A 206 6.56 -19.17 26.51
C GLU A 206 5.34 -19.79 25.81
N ASP A 207 4.25 -20.01 26.53
CA ASP A 207 2.99 -20.60 26.05
C ASP A 207 2.05 -19.58 25.38
N VAL A 208 2.27 -18.28 25.57
CA VAL A 208 1.46 -17.24 24.92
C VAL A 208 2.01 -16.97 23.51
N GLN A 209 1.34 -17.52 22.51
CA GLN A 209 1.73 -17.40 21.10
C GLN A 209 0.95 -16.32 20.34
N HIS A 210 -0.27 -16.00 20.79
CA HIS A 210 -1.21 -15.09 20.13
C HIS A 210 -1.91 -14.24 21.18
N ILE A 211 -2.10 -12.96 20.88
CA ILE A 211 -2.75 -12.02 21.80
C ILE A 211 -3.56 -10.98 21.03
N VAL A 212 -4.81 -10.76 21.46
CA VAL A 212 -5.72 -9.75 20.92
C VAL A 212 -6.02 -8.72 22.00
N PHE A 213 -5.83 -7.46 21.66
CA PHE A 213 -6.15 -6.29 22.46
C PHE A 213 -7.39 -5.59 21.92
N GLU A 214 -8.06 -4.82 22.76
CA GLU A 214 -9.24 -4.05 22.37
C GLU A 214 -8.99 -2.54 22.50
N ALA A 215 -9.19 -1.78 21.41
CA ALA A 215 -9.02 -0.33 21.41
C ALA A 215 -10.25 0.45 21.91
N ARG A 216 -11.41 -0.23 22.08
CA ARG A 216 -12.69 0.37 22.53
C ARG A 216 -13.09 1.59 21.71
N TRP A 217 -12.90 1.50 20.39
CA TRP A 217 -13.14 2.56 19.41
C TRP A 217 -12.29 3.83 19.59
N GLY A 218 -11.19 3.74 20.33
CA GLY A 218 -10.13 4.74 20.36
C GLY A 218 -9.14 4.54 19.21
N GLU A 219 -8.39 5.59 18.88
CA GLU A 219 -7.32 5.55 17.86
C GLU A 219 -5.92 5.46 18.48
N GLU A 220 -5.83 5.51 19.81
CA GLU A 220 -4.58 5.31 20.51
C GLU A 220 -4.23 3.85 20.63
N LEU A 221 -2.95 3.57 20.43
CA LEU A 221 -2.33 2.26 20.64
C LEU A 221 -1.38 2.30 21.84
N ASP A 222 -1.77 2.98 22.93
CA ASP A 222 -1.03 2.97 24.19
C ASP A 222 -1.89 2.38 25.30
N ARG A 223 -1.33 1.40 26.00
CA ARG A 223 -1.94 0.68 27.11
C ARG A 223 -3.35 0.22 26.71
N LEU A 224 -3.41 -0.80 25.87
CA LEU A 224 -4.67 -1.45 25.52
C LEU A 224 -4.93 -2.64 26.44
N PRO A 225 -6.20 -2.87 26.87
CA PRO A 225 -6.57 -4.09 27.58
C PRO A 225 -6.43 -5.31 26.67
N VAL A 226 -5.99 -6.42 27.24
CA VAL A 226 -6.05 -7.72 26.55
C VAL A 226 -7.49 -8.20 26.55
N ALA A 227 -7.99 -8.56 25.37
CA ALA A 227 -9.31 -9.12 25.16
C ALA A 227 -9.29 -10.65 25.14
N ARG A 228 -8.28 -11.26 24.50
CA ARG A 228 -8.10 -12.73 24.41
C ARG A 228 -6.64 -13.09 24.16
N ALA A 229 -6.15 -14.17 24.76
CA ALA A 229 -4.81 -14.70 24.55
C ALA A 229 -4.79 -16.22 24.39
N THR A 230 -3.62 -16.78 24.06
CA THR A 230 -3.44 -18.24 23.98
C THR A 230 -3.86 -18.94 25.26
N GLY A 231 -4.71 -19.96 25.11
CA GLY A 231 -5.28 -20.73 26.22
C GLY A 231 -6.66 -20.25 26.69
N ASP A 232 -7.09 -19.06 26.26
CA ASP A 232 -8.43 -18.55 26.58
C ASP A 232 -9.50 -19.15 25.65
N GLU A 233 -10.66 -19.46 26.22
CA GLU A 233 -11.88 -19.79 25.48
C GLU A 233 -12.41 -18.56 24.69
N PRO A 234 -13.22 -18.76 23.63
CA PRO A 234 -13.88 -17.67 22.94
C PRO A 234 -14.67 -16.76 23.88
N VAL A 235 -14.56 -15.44 23.70
CA VAL A 235 -15.10 -14.44 24.64
C VAL A 235 -16.51 -13.96 24.26
N GLY A 236 -16.99 -14.33 23.07
CA GLY A 236 -18.34 -13.99 22.59
C GLY A 236 -18.41 -12.64 21.86
N ASP A 237 -17.28 -11.94 21.73
CA ASP A 237 -17.14 -10.81 20.81
C ASP A 237 -16.60 -11.33 19.48
N SER A 238 -17.39 -11.16 18.41
CA SER A 238 -17.02 -11.67 17.09
C SER A 238 -15.71 -11.08 16.56
N ALA A 239 -15.43 -9.79 16.76
CA ALA A 239 -14.21 -9.20 16.23
C ALA A 239 -12.98 -9.74 16.95
N VAL A 240 -13.06 -9.91 18.28
CA VAL A 240 -12.00 -10.51 19.09
C VAL A 240 -11.77 -11.97 18.68
N ASP A 241 -12.85 -12.76 18.61
CA ASP A 241 -12.76 -14.20 18.36
C ASP A 241 -12.30 -14.52 16.94
N GLU A 242 -12.87 -13.85 15.93
CA GLU A 242 -12.48 -13.99 14.52
C GLU A 242 -11.01 -13.58 14.31
N THR A 243 -10.58 -12.48 14.94
CA THR A 243 -9.19 -12.02 14.84
C THR A 243 -8.25 -13.04 15.45
N TYR A 244 -8.53 -13.49 16.68
CA TYR A 244 -7.71 -14.50 17.36
C TYR A 244 -7.60 -15.78 16.52
N ASP A 245 -8.72 -16.29 16.02
CA ASP A 245 -8.75 -17.49 15.19
C ASP A 245 -7.98 -17.30 13.88
N GLY A 246 -8.04 -16.10 13.28
CA GLY A 246 -7.27 -15.73 12.11
C GLY A 246 -5.75 -15.66 12.35
N LEU A 247 -5.33 -15.16 13.53
CA LEU A 247 -3.93 -15.21 13.94
C LEU A 247 -3.44 -16.65 14.03
N VAL A 248 -4.20 -17.50 14.72
CA VAL A 248 -3.87 -18.92 14.91
C VAL A 248 -3.82 -19.66 13.58
N ALA A 249 -4.81 -19.45 12.70
CA ALA A 249 -4.87 -20.09 11.39
C ALA A 249 -3.68 -19.70 10.51
N THR A 250 -3.29 -18.43 10.51
CA THR A 250 -2.15 -17.93 9.74
C THR A 250 -0.84 -18.52 10.26
N SER A 251 -0.60 -18.48 11.57
CA SER A 251 0.60 -19.09 12.16
C SER A 251 0.67 -20.59 11.91
N ARG A 252 -0.47 -21.29 11.99
CA ARG A 252 -0.56 -22.72 11.70
C ARG A 252 -0.19 -23.03 10.26
N PHE A 253 -0.77 -22.29 9.31
CA PHE A 253 -0.47 -22.44 7.88
C PHE A 253 1.03 -22.25 7.61
N LEU A 254 1.62 -21.16 8.10
CA LEU A 254 3.05 -20.88 7.89
C LEU A 254 3.97 -21.95 8.50
N ARG A 255 3.63 -22.45 9.69
CA ARG A 255 4.39 -23.50 10.35
C ARG A 255 4.25 -24.85 9.63
N GLU A 256 3.03 -25.29 9.37
CA GLU A 256 2.77 -26.64 8.86
C GLU A 256 3.09 -26.77 7.36
N VAL A 257 2.91 -25.71 6.58
CA VAL A 257 3.23 -25.72 5.15
C VAL A 257 4.67 -25.35 4.91
N PHE A 258 5.18 -24.27 5.51
CA PHE A 258 6.49 -23.69 5.15
C PHE A 258 7.57 -23.87 6.23
N GLY A 259 7.26 -24.51 7.37
CA GLY A 259 8.21 -24.67 8.48
C GLY A 259 8.57 -23.35 9.17
N ARG A 260 7.78 -22.29 8.99
CA ARG A 260 8.04 -20.98 9.60
C ARG A 260 7.35 -20.88 10.96
N GLU A 261 8.14 -21.09 12.02
CA GLU A 261 7.65 -21.11 13.40
C GLU A 261 7.19 -19.72 13.91
N TYR A 262 7.79 -18.63 13.44
CA TYR A 262 7.55 -17.28 13.95
C TYR A 262 7.44 -16.26 12.81
N LEU A 263 6.58 -15.24 12.96
CA LEU A 263 6.48 -14.16 11.97
C LEU A 263 7.71 -13.24 12.03
N LEU A 264 8.05 -12.75 13.23
CA LEU A 264 9.13 -11.78 13.45
C LEU A 264 10.13 -12.25 14.50
N ASP A 265 9.75 -12.22 15.78
CA ASP A 265 10.63 -12.55 16.90
C ASP A 265 10.09 -13.78 17.63
N PRO A 266 10.90 -14.83 17.84
CA PRO A 266 10.49 -16.02 18.59
C PRO A 266 10.11 -15.76 20.05
N ARG A 267 10.43 -14.58 20.59
CA ARG A 267 10.15 -14.20 21.98
C ARG A 267 8.85 -13.41 22.15
N LEU A 268 8.21 -13.04 21.04
CA LEU A 268 7.00 -12.21 21.05
C LEU A 268 5.80 -13.03 20.56
N PRO A 269 4.63 -12.92 21.23
CA PRO A 269 3.40 -13.42 20.63
C PRO A 269 3.07 -12.60 19.38
N VAL A 270 2.24 -13.17 18.51
CA VAL A 270 1.63 -12.43 17.40
C VAL A 270 0.51 -11.55 17.97
N PRO A 271 0.62 -10.21 17.90
CA PRO A 271 -0.34 -9.31 18.51
C PRO A 271 -1.30 -8.70 17.51
N ALA A 272 -2.56 -8.54 17.92
CA ALA A 272 -3.56 -7.77 17.18
C ALA A 272 -4.37 -6.84 18.07
N VAL A 273 -4.96 -5.81 17.47
CA VAL A 273 -5.86 -4.83 18.08
C VAL A 273 -7.13 -4.78 17.27
N VAL A 274 -8.27 -4.95 17.94
CA VAL A 274 -9.62 -4.84 17.34
C VAL A 274 -10.35 -3.62 17.88
N HIS A 275 -11.50 -3.30 17.28
CA HIS A 275 -12.29 -2.11 17.60
C HIS A 275 -11.48 -0.81 17.51
N TYR A 276 -10.57 -0.73 16.54
CA TYR A 276 -9.75 0.45 16.32
C TYR A 276 -10.56 1.55 15.65
N GLY A 277 -10.59 2.73 16.27
CA GLY A 277 -11.37 3.88 15.80
C GLY A 277 -12.87 3.63 15.75
N ARG A 278 -13.66 4.69 15.48
CA ARG A 278 -15.11 4.56 15.27
C ARG A 278 -15.39 4.42 13.79
N LYS A 279 -16.10 3.35 13.41
CA LYS A 279 -16.48 3.10 12.02
C LYS A 279 -15.29 3.11 11.07
N TYR A 280 -14.16 2.57 11.54
CA TYR A 280 -12.91 2.66 10.84
C TYR A 280 -12.90 1.67 9.68
N ASN A 281 -12.93 2.21 8.47
CA ASN A 281 -13.00 1.47 7.22
C ASN A 281 -11.61 1.00 6.75
N ASN A 282 -10.82 0.39 7.65
CA ASN A 282 -9.54 -0.22 7.28
C ASN A 282 -9.03 -1.24 8.31
N GLY A 283 -8.04 -2.02 7.91
CA GLY A 283 -7.17 -2.80 8.79
C GLY A 283 -5.73 -2.71 8.29
N PHE A 284 -4.73 -2.72 9.16
CA PHE A 284 -3.34 -2.57 8.77
C PHE A 284 -2.39 -3.26 9.76
N TRP A 285 -1.29 -3.80 9.24
CA TRP A 285 -0.10 -4.09 10.04
C TRP A 285 0.68 -2.80 10.32
N ASN A 286 0.91 -2.46 11.58
CA ASN A 286 1.61 -1.23 11.97
C ASN A 286 3.13 -1.39 12.11
N GLY A 287 3.68 -2.58 11.82
CA GLY A 287 5.10 -2.93 11.94
C GLY A 287 5.41 -3.86 13.09
N SER A 288 4.56 -3.81 14.11
CA SER A 288 4.67 -4.61 15.32
C SER A 288 3.42 -5.42 15.61
N LEU A 289 2.24 -4.93 15.24
CA LEU A 289 0.96 -5.56 15.52
C LEU A 289 -0.06 -5.30 14.39
N LEU A 290 -1.04 -6.22 14.29
CA LEU A 290 -2.19 -6.08 13.40
C LEU A 290 -3.23 -5.14 14.04
N VAL A 291 -3.78 -4.19 13.30
CA VAL A 291 -4.85 -3.29 13.74
C VAL A 291 -6.05 -3.46 12.82
N LEU A 292 -7.23 -3.72 13.38
CA LEU A 292 -8.47 -3.91 12.61
C LEU A 292 -9.56 -2.96 13.08
N GLY A 293 -10.19 -2.28 12.13
CA GLY A 293 -11.41 -1.53 12.32
C GLY A 293 -12.66 -2.39 12.13
N ASP A 294 -13.77 -1.89 12.66
CA ASP A 294 -15.07 -2.56 12.59
C ASP A 294 -15.84 -2.27 11.29
N GLY A 295 -15.32 -1.38 10.44
CA GLY A 295 -16.10 -0.84 9.32
C GLY A 295 -17.26 0.04 9.77
N ASP A 296 -17.93 0.67 8.82
CA ASP A 296 -19.04 1.60 9.06
C ASP A 296 -20.44 0.97 8.94
N ASP A 297 -20.51 -0.32 8.59
CA ASP A 297 -21.71 -1.09 8.23
C ASP A 297 -22.53 -0.48 7.08
N GLN A 298 -21.95 0.45 6.32
CA GLN A 298 -22.57 1.09 5.16
C GLN A 298 -21.81 0.78 3.88
N THR A 299 -20.49 0.85 3.97
CA THR A 299 -19.52 0.57 2.92
C THR A 299 -18.83 -0.75 3.22
N PHE A 300 -18.32 -0.90 4.44
CA PHE A 300 -17.61 -2.08 4.88
C PHE A 300 -18.17 -2.61 6.20
N SER A 301 -18.27 -3.92 6.28
CA SER A 301 -18.44 -4.65 7.53
C SER A 301 -17.09 -4.81 8.26
N ARG A 302 -17.10 -5.46 9.42
CA ARG A 302 -15.90 -5.72 10.21
C ARG A 302 -14.82 -6.46 9.42
N PHE A 303 -13.58 -6.00 9.53
CA PHE A 303 -12.45 -6.58 8.79
C PHE A 303 -12.02 -7.95 9.33
N SER A 304 -12.27 -8.20 10.62
CA SER A 304 -11.95 -9.47 11.31
C SER A 304 -12.63 -10.70 10.70
N GLN A 305 -13.82 -10.55 10.13
CA GLN A 305 -14.59 -11.68 9.58
C GLN A 305 -13.96 -12.30 8.33
N CYS A 306 -13.02 -11.59 7.69
CA CYS A 306 -12.34 -12.03 6.48
C CYS A 306 -10.99 -12.67 6.85
N LEU A 307 -10.96 -13.99 6.97
CA LEU A 307 -9.75 -14.74 7.33
C LEU A 307 -8.56 -14.40 6.41
N GLU A 308 -8.81 -14.31 5.10
CA GLU A 308 -7.78 -13.98 4.12
C GLU A 308 -7.25 -12.55 4.27
N VAL A 309 -8.05 -11.62 4.81
CA VAL A 309 -7.62 -10.25 5.12
C VAL A 309 -6.72 -10.24 6.34
N VAL A 310 -7.08 -10.98 7.40
CA VAL A 310 -6.21 -11.16 8.57
C VAL A 310 -4.88 -11.79 8.18
N GLY A 311 -4.91 -12.85 7.36
CA GLY A 311 -3.72 -13.51 6.83
C GLY A 311 -2.86 -12.58 5.97
N ALA A 312 -3.47 -11.82 5.04
CA ALA A 312 -2.76 -10.89 4.18
C ALA A 312 -2.05 -9.77 4.98
N GLU A 313 -2.69 -9.24 6.01
CA GLU A 313 -2.08 -8.21 6.86
C GLU A 313 -0.94 -8.77 7.72
N LEU A 314 -1.09 -9.98 8.27
CA LEU A 314 0.01 -10.63 9.01
C LEU A 314 1.21 -10.93 8.12
N MET A 315 1.00 -11.21 6.83
CA MET A 315 2.10 -11.42 5.89
C MET A 315 2.99 -10.19 5.69
N LYS A 316 2.51 -8.98 6.00
CA LYS A 316 3.34 -7.78 6.03
C LYS A 316 4.48 -7.88 7.05
N ALA A 317 4.32 -8.66 8.12
CA ALA A 317 5.39 -8.94 9.08
C ALA A 317 6.56 -9.72 8.46
N MET A 318 6.29 -10.58 7.46
CA MET A 318 7.33 -11.25 6.69
C MET A 318 7.90 -10.33 5.62
N ILE A 319 7.03 -9.63 4.89
CA ILE A 319 7.44 -8.80 3.76
C ILE A 319 8.26 -7.58 4.22
N GLN A 320 8.01 -7.06 5.43
CA GLN A 320 8.83 -5.98 5.98
C GLN A 320 10.29 -6.38 6.26
N GLN A 321 10.63 -7.67 6.19
CA GLN A 321 12.00 -8.19 6.29
C GLN A 321 12.70 -8.22 4.92
N THR A 322 12.00 -7.84 3.84
CA THR A 322 12.56 -7.65 2.49
C THR A 322 12.93 -6.20 2.27
N ASP A 323 13.74 -5.94 1.24
CA ASP A 323 14.17 -4.57 0.91
C ASP A 323 13.16 -3.81 0.02
N LEU A 324 12.07 -4.45 -0.41
CA LEU A 324 11.12 -3.88 -1.38
C LEU A 324 10.56 -2.52 -0.96
N VAL A 325 10.70 -1.52 -1.84
CA VAL A 325 10.07 -0.21 -1.59
C VAL A 325 8.56 -0.28 -1.81
N PHE A 326 7.76 0.38 -0.97
CA PHE A 326 6.29 0.44 -1.15
C PHE A 326 5.88 1.53 -2.15
N HIS A 327 6.39 1.42 -3.37
CA HIS A 327 6.05 2.30 -4.49
C HIS A 327 6.08 1.55 -5.83
N GLY A 328 5.19 1.91 -6.76
CA GLY A 328 5.18 1.36 -8.12
C GLY A 328 5.06 -0.17 -8.18
N GLN A 329 5.85 -0.81 -9.05
CA GLN A 329 5.87 -2.28 -9.18
C GLN A 329 6.37 -3.00 -7.90
N PRO A 330 7.47 -2.60 -7.24
CA PRO A 330 7.87 -3.18 -5.95
C PRO A 330 6.74 -3.14 -4.92
N GLY A 331 6.05 -2.01 -4.79
CA GLY A 331 4.90 -1.89 -3.87
C GLY A 331 3.69 -2.73 -4.29
N ALA A 332 3.48 -2.92 -5.59
CA ALA A 332 2.45 -3.82 -6.10
C ALA A 332 2.79 -5.31 -5.87
N LEU A 333 4.07 -5.69 -5.93
CA LEU A 333 4.52 -7.03 -5.54
C LEU A 333 4.26 -7.28 -4.05
N ILE A 334 4.52 -6.29 -3.19
CA ILE A 334 4.20 -6.41 -1.76
C ILE A 334 2.71 -6.72 -1.55
N ASN A 335 1.81 -5.94 -2.15
CA ASN A 335 0.38 -6.18 -2.02
C ASN A 335 -0.03 -7.54 -2.59
N SER A 336 0.59 -7.95 -3.72
CA SER A 336 0.31 -9.24 -4.32
C SER A 336 0.78 -10.42 -3.46
N LEU A 337 1.96 -10.33 -2.87
CA LEU A 337 2.46 -11.33 -1.92
C LEU A 337 1.49 -11.46 -0.73
N CYS A 338 1.06 -10.34 -0.14
CA CYS A 338 0.04 -10.35 0.92
C CYS A 338 -1.25 -11.05 0.47
N ASP A 339 -1.80 -10.67 -0.69
CA ASP A 339 -3.04 -11.23 -1.22
C ASP A 339 -2.92 -12.75 -1.49
N VAL A 340 -1.82 -13.18 -2.12
CA VAL A 340 -1.53 -14.58 -2.45
C VAL A 340 -1.47 -15.45 -1.20
N PHE A 341 -0.68 -15.05 -0.21
CA PHE A 341 -0.56 -15.82 1.04
C PHE A 341 -1.84 -15.74 1.87
N GLY A 342 -2.53 -14.60 1.91
CA GLY A 342 -3.82 -14.46 2.59
C GLY A 342 -4.89 -15.40 2.02
N VAL A 343 -5.02 -15.46 0.70
CA VAL A 343 -5.93 -16.41 0.04
C VAL A 343 -5.51 -17.86 0.31
N MET A 344 -4.22 -18.19 0.28
CA MET A 344 -3.76 -19.53 0.64
C MET A 344 -4.07 -19.91 2.10
N VAL A 345 -3.98 -18.98 3.06
CA VAL A 345 -4.38 -19.22 4.46
C VAL A 345 -5.85 -19.65 4.52
N LYS A 346 -6.73 -18.95 3.82
CA LYS A 346 -8.15 -19.30 3.73
C LYS A 346 -8.35 -20.67 3.09
N GLN A 347 -7.71 -20.92 1.95
CA GLN A 347 -7.85 -22.21 1.27
C GLN A 347 -7.36 -23.37 2.16
N TYR A 348 -6.24 -23.18 2.87
CA TYR A 348 -5.69 -24.16 3.79
C TYR A 348 -6.63 -24.41 4.97
N ALA A 349 -7.12 -23.36 5.62
CA ALA A 349 -8.02 -23.46 6.76
C ALA A 349 -9.35 -24.15 6.40
N LEU A 350 -9.83 -23.95 5.16
CA LEU A 350 -11.05 -24.58 4.65
C LEU A 350 -10.80 -25.91 3.93
N GLY A 351 -9.54 -26.32 3.77
CA GLY A 351 -9.16 -27.52 3.03
C GLY A 351 -9.60 -27.49 1.56
N GLN A 352 -9.61 -26.33 0.91
CA GLN A 352 -10.07 -26.12 -0.48
C GLN A 352 -8.98 -26.44 -1.50
N SER A 353 -9.33 -27.10 -2.60
CA SER A 353 -8.44 -27.21 -3.76
C SER A 353 -8.42 -25.91 -4.56
N VAL A 354 -7.52 -25.84 -5.53
CA VAL A 354 -7.44 -24.73 -6.50
C VAL A 354 -8.78 -24.51 -7.20
N GLU A 355 -9.50 -25.58 -7.53
CA GLU A 355 -10.80 -25.53 -8.22
C GLU A 355 -11.95 -25.12 -7.31
N GLU A 356 -11.88 -25.45 -6.02
CA GLU A 356 -12.90 -25.14 -5.02
C GLU A 356 -12.79 -23.71 -4.46
N ALA A 357 -11.58 -23.13 -4.50
CA ALA A 357 -11.30 -21.81 -3.96
C ALA A 357 -11.96 -20.70 -4.79
N ASP A 358 -12.46 -19.66 -4.10
CA ASP A 358 -13.06 -18.49 -4.76
C ASP A 358 -12.02 -17.54 -5.39
N TRP A 359 -10.78 -17.56 -4.89
CA TRP A 359 -9.69 -16.66 -5.30
C TRP A 359 -10.01 -15.17 -5.09
N LEU A 360 -10.85 -14.89 -4.10
CA LEU A 360 -11.29 -13.55 -3.75
C LEU A 360 -10.68 -13.10 -2.42
N LEU A 361 -10.41 -11.80 -2.31
CA LEU A 361 -9.95 -11.18 -1.08
C LEU A 361 -10.98 -10.19 -0.52
N GLY A 362 -11.40 -10.39 0.73
CA GLY A 362 -12.39 -9.56 1.41
C GLY A 362 -13.82 -10.03 1.09
N VAL A 363 -14.05 -11.34 1.05
CA VAL A 363 -15.38 -11.90 0.80
C VAL A 363 -16.29 -11.57 1.99
N GLY A 364 -17.44 -10.97 1.69
CA GLY A 364 -18.39 -10.51 2.72
C GLY A 364 -17.99 -9.21 3.42
N LEU A 365 -16.84 -8.62 3.09
CA LEU A 365 -16.41 -7.33 3.65
C LEU A 365 -17.25 -6.15 3.15
N LEU A 366 -17.76 -6.22 1.92
CA LEU A 366 -18.67 -5.20 1.40
C LEU A 366 -19.99 -5.28 2.18
N ALA A 367 -20.42 -4.17 2.76
CA ALA A 367 -21.61 -4.13 3.59
C ALA A 367 -22.87 -4.52 2.79
N PRO A 368 -23.92 -5.07 3.45
CA PRO A 368 -25.18 -5.39 2.79
C PRO A 368 -25.73 -4.19 1.99
N GLY A 369 -25.96 -4.39 0.69
CA GLY A 369 -26.44 -3.34 -0.22
C GLY A 369 -25.37 -2.74 -1.13
N ILE A 370 -24.09 -3.01 -0.89
CA ILE A 370 -23.01 -2.68 -1.83
C ILE A 370 -22.87 -3.80 -2.87
N ASN A 371 -23.06 -3.49 -4.14
CA ASN A 371 -22.94 -4.47 -5.22
C ASN A 371 -21.46 -4.81 -5.51
N GLY A 372 -21.05 -6.01 -5.12
CA GLY A 372 -19.72 -6.56 -5.34
C GLY A 372 -19.58 -7.88 -4.58
N VAL A 373 -18.57 -8.67 -4.93
CA VAL A 373 -18.32 -9.98 -4.30
C VAL A 373 -17.16 -9.95 -3.30
N ALA A 374 -16.22 -9.02 -3.48
CA ALA A 374 -15.00 -8.90 -2.69
C ALA A 374 -14.31 -7.54 -2.94
N LEU A 375 -13.17 -7.28 -2.29
CA LEU A 375 -12.32 -6.13 -2.63
C LEU A 375 -11.50 -6.37 -3.89
N ARG A 376 -10.99 -7.60 -4.06
CA ARG A 376 -10.07 -7.98 -5.15
C ARG A 376 -10.33 -9.41 -5.59
N SER A 377 -10.01 -9.69 -6.84
CA SER A 377 -10.04 -11.03 -7.43
C SER A 377 -8.66 -11.37 -7.97
N LEU A 378 -8.05 -12.45 -7.46
CA LEU A 378 -6.77 -12.94 -7.98
C LEU A 378 -6.97 -13.62 -9.33
N LYS A 379 -8.11 -14.30 -9.51
CA LYS A 379 -8.48 -15.02 -10.73
C LYS A 379 -8.81 -14.07 -11.89
N GLU A 380 -9.62 -13.05 -11.62
CA GLU A 380 -10.11 -12.08 -12.61
C GLU A 380 -10.01 -10.64 -12.05
N PRO A 381 -8.81 -10.05 -11.95
CA PRO A 381 -8.65 -8.67 -11.51
C PRO A 381 -9.51 -7.70 -12.33
N GLY A 382 -10.18 -6.74 -11.68
CA GLY A 382 -11.05 -5.76 -12.33
C GLY A 382 -12.54 -6.14 -12.35
N THR A 383 -12.93 -7.23 -11.67
CA THR A 383 -14.30 -7.76 -11.62
C THR A 383 -14.89 -7.87 -10.21
N ALA A 384 -14.12 -7.57 -9.17
CA ALA A 384 -14.56 -7.85 -7.79
C ALA A 384 -15.77 -7.01 -7.35
N TYR A 385 -15.92 -5.80 -7.91
CA TYR A 385 -17.05 -4.92 -7.65
C TYR A 385 -17.30 -3.94 -8.81
N ASP A 386 -18.56 -3.54 -8.98
CA ASP A 386 -19.01 -2.47 -9.88
C ASP A 386 -20.29 -1.86 -9.31
N ASN A 387 -20.14 -0.71 -8.65
CA ASN A 387 -21.24 -0.02 -7.98
C ASN A 387 -21.01 1.50 -7.85
N ASP A 388 -22.08 2.24 -7.56
CA ASP A 388 -22.03 3.72 -7.49
C ASP A 388 -21.18 4.25 -6.32
N THR A 389 -21.03 3.47 -5.24
CA THR A 389 -20.32 3.89 -4.02
C THR A 389 -18.80 3.76 -4.19
N LEU A 390 -18.32 2.60 -4.63
CA LEU A 390 -16.89 2.27 -4.76
C LEU A 390 -16.36 2.49 -6.19
N GLY A 391 -17.26 2.68 -7.16
CA GLY A 391 -16.96 2.62 -8.58
C GLY A 391 -16.78 1.18 -9.05
N ARG A 392 -16.00 1.01 -10.13
CA ARG A 392 -15.57 -0.29 -10.63
C ARG A 392 -14.19 -0.64 -10.08
N ASP A 393 -13.97 -1.94 -9.83
CA ASP A 393 -12.66 -2.50 -9.53
C ASP A 393 -11.63 -2.07 -10.61
N PRO A 394 -10.60 -1.29 -10.24
CA PRO A 394 -9.66 -0.71 -11.20
C PRO A 394 -8.48 -1.65 -11.54
N GLN A 395 -8.39 -2.85 -10.95
CA GLN A 395 -7.20 -3.68 -11.10
C GLN A 395 -7.02 -4.19 -12.54
N PRO A 396 -5.82 -4.00 -13.14
CA PRO A 396 -5.49 -4.62 -14.41
C PRO A 396 -5.17 -6.11 -14.25
N ALA A 397 -5.49 -6.89 -15.27
CA ALA A 397 -5.20 -8.32 -15.35
C ALA A 397 -3.91 -8.64 -16.12
N THR A 398 -3.34 -7.67 -16.84
CA THR A 398 -2.15 -7.82 -17.68
C THR A 398 -1.30 -6.55 -17.73
N MET A 399 -0.02 -6.66 -18.06
CA MET A 399 0.90 -5.54 -18.24
C MET A 399 0.45 -4.56 -19.34
N GLY A 400 -0.28 -5.02 -20.36
CA GLY A 400 -0.86 -4.13 -21.37
C GLY A 400 -1.87 -3.14 -20.81
N GLN A 401 -2.39 -3.40 -19.59
CA GLN A 401 -3.33 -2.56 -18.87
C GLN A 401 -2.68 -1.87 -17.65
N TYR A 402 -1.36 -2.00 -17.47
CA TYR A 402 -0.65 -1.43 -16.33
C TYR A 402 -0.97 0.06 -16.17
N LEU A 403 -1.39 0.45 -14.96
CA LEU A 403 -1.75 1.83 -14.68
C LEU A 403 -0.52 2.62 -14.23
N GLN A 404 -0.06 3.54 -15.07
CA GLN A 404 0.90 4.56 -14.66
C GLN A 404 0.17 5.68 -13.90
N THR A 405 0.40 5.76 -12.59
CA THR A 405 -0.23 6.76 -11.71
C THR A 405 0.67 7.06 -10.54
N GLU A 406 0.62 8.28 -10.01
CA GLU A 406 1.29 8.66 -8.75
C GLU A 406 0.38 8.43 -7.53
N ARG A 407 -0.93 8.20 -7.76
CA ARG A 407 -1.88 7.90 -6.68
C ARG A 407 -1.62 6.52 -6.11
N ASN A 408 -2.03 6.29 -4.86
CA ASN A 408 -1.87 4.98 -4.21
C ASN A 408 -0.41 4.47 -4.30
N ASN A 409 0.54 5.35 -4.02
CA ASN A 409 1.98 5.08 -4.03
C ASN A 409 2.50 4.51 -5.37
N GLY A 410 2.09 5.05 -6.52
CA GLY A 410 2.48 4.43 -7.79
C GLY A 410 1.51 3.34 -8.27
N GLY A 411 0.29 3.30 -7.71
CA GLY A 411 -0.73 2.29 -8.03
C GLY A 411 -0.49 0.92 -7.40
N THR A 412 0.06 0.85 -6.19
CA THR A 412 0.48 -0.42 -5.57
C THR A 412 -0.65 -1.43 -5.38
N HIS A 413 -1.82 -1.00 -4.91
CA HIS A 413 -2.98 -1.88 -4.73
C HIS A 413 -3.73 -2.12 -6.04
N ILE A 414 -3.55 -1.22 -7.02
CA ILE A 414 -4.20 -1.33 -8.32
C ILE A 414 -3.45 -2.37 -9.16
N ASN A 415 -2.16 -2.14 -9.39
CA ASN A 415 -1.33 -2.96 -10.26
C ASN A 415 -0.98 -4.34 -9.66
N SER A 416 -1.31 -4.61 -8.38
CA SER A 416 -1.13 -5.94 -7.78
C SER A 416 -1.99 -7.04 -8.43
N GLY A 417 -3.05 -6.66 -9.16
CA GLY A 417 -3.85 -7.61 -9.96
C GLY A 417 -3.03 -8.41 -10.98
N ILE A 418 -1.97 -7.83 -11.55
CA ILE A 418 -1.11 -8.48 -12.55
C ILE A 418 -0.36 -9.69 -11.95
N PRO A 419 0.49 -9.52 -10.91
CA PRO A 419 1.15 -10.64 -10.24
C PRO A 419 0.17 -11.58 -9.50
N ASN A 420 -0.96 -11.08 -8.99
CA ASN A 420 -2.03 -11.92 -8.43
C ASN A 420 -2.56 -12.93 -9.45
N ARG A 421 -2.85 -12.47 -10.66
CA ARG A 421 -3.32 -13.33 -11.75
C ARG A 421 -2.24 -14.30 -12.23
N ALA A 422 -0.97 -13.89 -12.22
CA ALA A 422 0.13 -14.82 -12.51
C ALA A 422 0.15 -15.98 -11.52
N PHE A 423 0.04 -15.71 -10.20
CA PHE A 423 -0.03 -16.77 -9.20
C PHE A 423 -1.24 -17.70 -9.40
N TYR A 424 -2.43 -17.13 -9.63
CA TYR A 424 -3.63 -17.91 -9.93
C TYR A 424 -3.42 -18.86 -11.10
N LEU A 425 -2.85 -18.37 -12.22
CA LEU A 425 -2.63 -19.18 -13.42
C LEU A 425 -1.61 -20.31 -13.18
N VAL A 426 -0.58 -20.09 -12.36
CA VAL A 426 0.32 -21.17 -11.94
C VAL A 426 -0.45 -22.22 -11.13
N ALA A 427 -1.20 -21.80 -10.12
CA ALA A 427 -1.97 -22.71 -9.28
C ALA A 427 -3.02 -23.49 -10.10
N GLU A 428 -3.79 -22.82 -10.96
CA GLU A 428 -4.79 -23.41 -11.88
C GLU A 428 -4.17 -24.48 -12.77
N ARG A 429 -2.98 -24.21 -13.31
CA ARG A 429 -2.30 -25.17 -14.17
C ARG A 429 -1.80 -26.41 -13.42
N LEU A 430 -1.33 -26.23 -12.19
CA LEU A 430 -0.77 -27.32 -11.39
C LEU A 430 -1.84 -28.14 -10.65
N GLY A 431 -3.03 -27.57 -10.46
CA GLY A 431 -4.15 -28.19 -9.76
C GLY A 431 -3.85 -28.52 -8.29
N GLY A 432 -4.72 -29.31 -7.67
CA GLY A 432 -4.50 -29.81 -6.30
C GLY A 432 -4.65 -28.70 -5.25
N LYS A 433 -3.76 -28.64 -4.27
CA LYS A 433 -3.73 -27.57 -3.27
C LYS A 433 -2.67 -26.52 -3.65
N ALA A 434 -3.06 -25.25 -3.75
CA ALA A 434 -2.15 -24.19 -4.22
C ALA A 434 -0.84 -24.12 -3.41
N TRP A 435 -0.92 -24.36 -2.10
CA TRP A 435 0.22 -24.30 -1.18
C TRP A 435 1.19 -25.48 -1.28
N GLU A 436 0.84 -26.57 -1.96
CA GLU A 436 1.72 -27.76 -2.09
C GLU A 436 2.81 -27.56 -3.15
N ARG A 437 2.53 -26.81 -4.22
CA ARG A 437 3.47 -26.59 -5.33
C ARG A 437 3.70 -25.11 -5.61
N ALA A 438 2.67 -24.39 -6.05
CA ALA A 438 2.76 -22.98 -6.43
C ALA A 438 3.18 -22.09 -5.24
N GLY A 439 2.61 -22.34 -4.06
CA GLY A 439 2.92 -21.58 -2.84
C GLY A 439 4.40 -21.65 -2.45
N TRP A 440 5.04 -22.81 -2.60
CA TRP A 440 6.47 -22.98 -2.31
C TRP A 440 7.36 -22.15 -3.25
N ILE A 441 6.98 -21.99 -4.52
CA ILE A 441 7.74 -21.17 -5.48
C ILE A 441 7.74 -19.70 -5.03
N TRP A 442 6.58 -19.17 -4.64
CA TRP A 442 6.47 -17.80 -4.14
C TRP A 442 7.16 -17.64 -2.78
N TRP A 443 7.07 -18.65 -1.91
CA TRP A 443 7.72 -18.65 -0.60
C TRP A 443 9.25 -18.62 -0.72
N ASP A 444 9.82 -19.39 -1.65
CA ASP A 444 11.26 -19.41 -1.90
C ASP A 444 11.77 -18.04 -2.37
N VAL A 445 11.03 -17.36 -3.25
CA VAL A 445 11.41 -16.01 -3.70
C VAL A 445 11.28 -15.00 -2.55
N LEU A 446 10.20 -15.07 -1.77
CA LEU A 446 9.99 -14.19 -0.62
C LEU A 446 11.11 -14.32 0.43
N THR A 447 11.59 -15.55 0.67
CA THR A 447 12.53 -15.85 1.77
C THR A 447 13.97 -16.08 1.31
N GLY A 448 14.22 -16.15 0.00
CA GLY A 448 15.53 -16.45 -0.58
C GLY A 448 16.55 -15.30 -0.53
N GLY A 449 16.12 -14.09 -0.18
CA GLY A 449 17.01 -12.92 -0.06
C GLY A 449 17.42 -12.27 -1.38
N GLU A 450 16.75 -12.62 -2.49
CA GLU A 450 17.06 -12.11 -3.84
C GLU A 450 16.18 -10.91 -4.24
N LEU A 451 15.22 -10.53 -3.41
CA LEU A 451 14.35 -9.36 -3.62
C LEU A 451 15.08 -8.07 -3.25
N ALA A 452 15.48 -7.32 -4.26
CA ALA A 452 16.09 -5.99 -4.10
C ALA A 452 15.03 -4.90 -3.98
N GLU A 453 15.41 -3.72 -3.46
CA GLU A 453 14.51 -2.60 -3.23
C GLU A 453 13.65 -2.22 -4.45
N GLU A 454 14.28 -2.18 -5.63
CA GLU A 454 13.64 -1.79 -6.89
C GLU A 454 13.18 -2.98 -7.74
N THR A 455 13.02 -4.19 -7.18
CA THR A 455 12.58 -5.38 -7.94
C THR A 455 11.29 -5.09 -8.71
N GLN A 456 11.37 -5.15 -10.05
CA GLN A 456 10.24 -4.97 -10.93
C GLN A 456 9.51 -6.30 -11.15
N PHE A 457 8.32 -6.27 -11.76
CA PHE A 457 7.55 -7.48 -12.05
C PHE A 457 8.33 -8.48 -12.93
N VAL A 458 9.12 -8.00 -13.89
CA VAL A 458 9.96 -8.86 -14.73
C VAL A 458 11.06 -9.55 -13.93
N ASP A 459 11.61 -8.89 -12.92
CA ASP A 459 12.65 -9.46 -12.07
C ASP A 459 12.03 -10.53 -11.15
N PHE A 460 10.90 -10.21 -10.52
CA PHE A 460 10.15 -11.17 -9.71
C PHE A 460 9.72 -12.40 -10.54
N ALA A 461 9.26 -12.20 -11.77
CA ALA A 461 8.93 -13.29 -12.68
C ALA A 461 10.14 -14.22 -12.91
N ARG A 462 11.32 -13.66 -13.18
CA ARG A 462 12.57 -14.44 -13.34
C ARG A 462 12.94 -15.19 -12.06
N LEU A 463 12.82 -14.55 -10.89
CA LEU A 463 13.09 -15.19 -9.61
C LEU A 463 12.15 -16.38 -9.37
N THR A 464 10.86 -16.26 -9.69
CA THR A 464 9.93 -17.41 -9.57
C THR A 464 10.23 -18.54 -10.57
N VAL A 465 10.68 -18.22 -11.79
CA VAL A 465 11.13 -19.24 -12.75
C VAL A 465 12.36 -19.98 -12.21
N ALA A 466 13.34 -19.24 -11.69
CA ALA A 466 14.54 -19.81 -11.07
C ALA A 466 14.19 -20.66 -9.84
N ALA A 467 13.29 -20.19 -8.97
CA ALA A 467 12.82 -20.94 -7.81
C ALA A 467 12.11 -22.24 -8.21
N ALA A 468 11.23 -22.20 -9.23
CA ALA A 468 10.57 -23.38 -9.76
C ALA A 468 11.56 -24.39 -10.34
N LEU A 469 12.55 -23.92 -11.10
CA LEU A 469 13.63 -24.75 -11.66
C LEU A 469 14.48 -25.38 -10.55
N ASN A 470 14.89 -24.60 -9.55
CA ASN A 470 15.72 -25.08 -8.45
C ASN A 470 14.98 -26.11 -7.59
N ARG A 471 13.68 -25.92 -7.37
CA ARG A 471 12.88 -26.79 -6.52
C ARG A 471 12.42 -28.06 -7.22
N TYR A 472 11.94 -27.96 -8.45
CA TYR A 472 11.24 -29.05 -9.15
C TYR A 472 11.96 -29.52 -10.44
N GLY A 473 13.02 -28.84 -10.86
CA GLY A 473 13.70 -29.10 -12.13
C GLY A 473 12.92 -28.56 -13.34
N GLN A 474 13.34 -28.96 -14.55
CA GLN A 474 12.67 -28.61 -15.81
C GLN A 474 11.40 -29.43 -16.02
N GLY A 475 10.40 -29.20 -15.17
CA GLY A 475 9.14 -29.94 -15.12
C GLY A 475 7.90 -29.07 -15.38
N GLU A 476 6.76 -29.60 -14.95
CA GLU A 476 5.45 -28.94 -15.10
C GLU A 476 5.39 -27.61 -14.34
N GLU A 477 5.96 -27.54 -13.13
CA GLU A 477 6.02 -26.33 -12.29
C GLU A 477 6.78 -25.20 -12.99
N HIS A 478 7.96 -25.51 -13.51
CA HIS A 478 8.76 -24.54 -14.26
C HIS A 478 7.99 -24.01 -15.47
N GLN A 479 7.39 -24.90 -16.27
CA GLN A 479 6.62 -24.48 -17.44
C GLN A 479 5.37 -23.68 -17.05
N ALA A 480 4.70 -24.04 -15.94
CA ALA A 480 3.53 -23.32 -15.47
C ALA A 480 3.85 -21.89 -15.08
N VAL A 481 4.98 -21.66 -14.41
CA VAL A 481 5.45 -20.31 -14.05
C VAL A 481 5.76 -19.49 -15.30
N VAL A 482 6.51 -20.06 -16.26
CA VAL A 482 6.84 -19.38 -17.52
C VAL A 482 5.58 -18.98 -18.29
N ASP A 483 4.62 -19.90 -18.43
CA ASP A 483 3.38 -19.67 -19.19
C ASP A 483 2.47 -18.66 -18.49
N ALA A 484 2.40 -18.69 -17.15
CA ALA A 484 1.59 -17.76 -16.36
C ALA A 484 2.10 -16.31 -16.47
N TRP A 485 3.41 -16.09 -16.29
CA TRP A 485 3.99 -14.75 -16.46
C TRP A 485 3.86 -14.23 -17.89
N SER A 486 4.07 -15.10 -18.87
CA SER A 486 3.84 -14.75 -20.29
C SER A 486 2.38 -14.34 -20.54
N SER A 487 1.42 -15.05 -19.93
CA SER A 487 -0.03 -14.78 -20.06
C SER A 487 -0.47 -13.44 -19.46
N VAL A 488 0.28 -12.90 -18.50
CA VAL A 488 0.05 -11.55 -17.96
C VAL A 488 0.92 -10.48 -18.63
N GLY A 489 1.65 -10.83 -19.70
CA GLY A 489 2.44 -9.90 -20.50
C GLY A 489 3.89 -9.69 -20.02
N LEU A 490 4.44 -10.67 -19.29
CA LEU A 490 5.82 -10.69 -18.79
C LEU A 490 6.54 -11.97 -19.27
N PRO A 491 6.85 -12.09 -20.58
CA PRO A 491 7.58 -13.24 -21.10
C PRO A 491 8.95 -13.39 -20.41
N THR A 492 9.26 -14.61 -19.98
CA THR A 492 10.51 -14.96 -19.24
C THR A 492 11.45 -15.84 -20.07
N ASP A 493 11.04 -16.19 -21.28
CA ASP A 493 11.66 -17.07 -22.28
C ASP A 493 12.85 -16.45 -23.04
N GLN A 494 13.29 -15.24 -22.67
CA GLN A 494 14.37 -14.51 -23.35
C GLN A 494 15.58 -14.14 -22.48
N VAL A 495 15.96 -14.89 -21.45
CA VAL A 495 17.29 -14.66 -20.82
C VAL A 495 17.87 -15.96 -20.29
N HIS A 496 18.97 -16.39 -20.92
CA HIS A 496 19.88 -17.44 -20.45
C HIS A 496 20.82 -16.93 -19.37
#